data_AF-A0A1G9X8G3-F1
#
_entry.id   AF-A0A1G9X8G3-F1
#
_cell.length_a   1.000
_cell.length_b   1.000
_cell.length_c   1.000
_cell.angle_alpha   90.00
_cell.angle_beta   90.00
_cell.angle_gamma   90.00
#
_symmetry.space_group_name_H-M   'P 1'
#
loop_
_entity.id
_entity.type
_entity.pdbx_description
1 polymer ?
#
loop_
_entity_poly.entity_id
_entity_poly.type
_entity_poly.pdbx_seq_one_letter_code
_entity_poly.pdbx_strand_id
1 'polypeptide(L)'
;MAGEFLSKRTIWSSLILAAAAAWVGMHLEVAVSTQAVSAGVFLATAAAMSSIAWTWVHSERWPGLTRFPLSAKDLARAAYLVGSLVVLLEVVLPVIAFISTAQGITHTSAVTVILLALGTAPLILLLWSGPTRRHRLGAFIALVTGILIGIVLNPLSAAMALAVEGTACFLLGFEATDAAARRRGTGPRISSLVLGELMCSRMTQINTVALVAFGWLLNTMLHDHGAALPLGAITVVQNTPLNAYFSRHPSTWLVVKTCPRTWRTLGVYAVELAAMYTVCGALVVAAEPVPVRLASDIVFVVSAASSAALAAVLMEWRWPLLDWKSEREVIRHPRKYVPALVACPVSIAFWILTH
;
A
#
# COMPACT_ATOMS: atom_id res chain seq x y z
N MET A 1 1.87 7.10 23.45
CA MET A 1 1.43 6.85 22.06
C MET A 1 2.44 7.34 21.03
N ALA A 2 2.78 8.64 20.93
CA ALA A 2 3.70 9.15 19.90
C ALA A 2 5.06 8.41 19.77
N GLY A 3 5.64 7.94 20.88
CA GLY A 3 6.92 7.19 20.89
C GLY A 3 6.91 5.80 20.23
N GLU A 4 5.75 5.15 20.09
CA GLU A 4 5.64 3.91 19.29
C GLU A 4 5.45 4.20 17.79
N PHE A 5 5.01 5.41 17.44
CA PHE A 5 4.68 5.80 16.08
C PHE A 5 5.82 6.48 15.34
N LEU A 6 6.57 7.32 16.04
CA LEU A 6 7.79 7.97 15.60
C LEU A 6 8.99 7.19 16.13
N SER A 7 9.17 5.98 15.62
CA SER A 7 10.47 5.33 15.82
C SER A 7 11.52 6.06 14.99
N LYS A 8 12.76 6.13 15.47
CA LYS A 8 13.90 6.62 14.67
C LYS A 8 13.91 6.01 13.26
N ARG A 9 13.50 4.74 13.17
CA ARG A 9 13.39 3.98 11.92
C ARG A 9 12.38 4.59 10.93
N THR A 10 11.24 5.09 11.39
CA THR A 10 10.21 5.70 10.54
C THR A 10 10.72 7.01 9.94
N ILE A 11 11.38 7.83 10.77
CA ILE A 11 12.02 9.09 10.34
C ILE A 11 13.11 8.83 9.31
N TRP A 12 14.00 7.86 9.57
CA TRP A 12 15.03 7.47 8.61
C TRP A 12 14.44 6.93 7.30
N SER A 13 13.38 6.11 7.37
CA SER A 13 12.73 5.60 6.17
C SER A 13 12.09 6.71 5.33
N SER A 14 11.46 7.71 5.97
CA SER A 14 10.89 8.86 5.25
C SER A 14 11.98 9.73 4.62
N LEU A 15 13.10 9.93 5.31
CA LEU A 15 14.23 10.69 4.75
C LEU A 15 14.85 9.99 3.54
N ILE A 16 15.02 8.67 3.60
CA ILE A 16 15.51 7.87 2.48
C ILE A 16 14.54 7.93 1.30
N LEU A 17 13.23 7.76 1.56
CA LEU A 17 12.20 7.86 0.53
C LEU A 17 12.18 9.25 -0.12
N ALA A 18 12.28 10.32 0.67
CA ALA A 18 12.31 11.68 0.15
C ALA A 18 13.59 11.98 -0.64
N ALA A 19 14.75 11.51 -0.18
CA ALA A 19 16.01 11.65 -0.91
C ALA A 19 15.98 10.89 -2.25
N ALA A 20 15.45 9.66 -2.25
CA ALA A 20 15.28 8.88 -3.47
C ALA A 20 14.30 9.58 -4.44
N ALA A 21 13.17 10.07 -3.94
CA ALA A 21 12.19 10.80 -4.74
C ALA A 21 12.77 12.10 -5.33
N ALA A 22 13.53 12.86 -4.56
CA ALA A 22 14.24 14.05 -5.04
C ALA A 22 15.26 13.70 -6.14
N TRP A 23 16.06 12.65 -5.92
CA TRP A 23 17.05 12.17 -6.90
C TRP A 23 16.39 11.78 -8.22
N VAL A 24 15.29 11.01 -8.16
CA VAL A 24 14.50 10.63 -9.33
C VAL A 24 13.97 11.88 -10.05
N GLY A 25 13.41 12.86 -9.32
CA GLY A 25 12.92 14.10 -9.91
C GLY A 25 14.01 14.94 -10.59
N MET A 26 15.24 14.93 -10.08
CA MET A 26 16.37 15.64 -10.72
C MET A 26 16.84 14.98 -12.04
N HIS A 27 16.65 13.67 -12.18
CA HIS A 27 17.21 12.90 -13.31
C HIS A 27 16.16 12.49 -14.35
N LEU A 28 14.87 12.68 -14.06
CA LEU A 28 13.78 12.43 -14.98
C LEU A 28 13.19 13.74 -15.49
N GLU A 29 13.36 14.02 -16.79
CA GLU A 29 12.73 15.15 -17.47
C GLU A 29 11.23 14.86 -17.74
N VAL A 30 10.45 14.67 -16.67
CA VAL A 30 9.02 14.35 -16.77
C VAL A 30 8.17 15.60 -16.63
N ALA A 31 7.25 15.78 -17.57
CA ALA A 31 6.21 16.79 -17.47
C ALA A 31 5.14 16.33 -16.46
N VAL A 32 5.22 16.78 -15.21
CA VAL A 32 4.35 16.34 -14.13
C VAL A 32 3.03 17.12 -14.13
N SER A 33 1.94 16.50 -14.58
CA SER A 33 0.61 17.12 -14.46
C SER A 33 0.15 17.13 -12.98
N THR A 34 -0.46 18.23 -12.55
CA THR A 34 -1.03 18.37 -11.20
C THR A 34 -2.13 17.34 -10.93
N GLN A 35 -2.84 16.89 -11.98
CA GLN A 35 -3.82 15.81 -11.88
C GLN A 35 -3.15 14.47 -11.57
N ALA A 36 -2.08 14.08 -12.28
CA ALA A 36 -1.37 12.83 -12.02
C ALA A 36 -0.77 12.80 -10.60
N VAL A 37 -0.20 13.92 -10.14
CA VAL A 37 0.27 14.07 -8.75
C VAL A 37 -0.86 13.86 -7.76
N SER A 38 -2.00 14.51 -7.97
CA SER A 38 -3.13 14.41 -7.03
C SER A 38 -3.68 12.99 -6.94
N ALA A 39 -3.76 12.27 -8.07
CA ALA A 39 -4.14 10.87 -8.10
C ALA A 39 -3.11 9.99 -7.36
N GLY A 40 -1.82 10.21 -7.59
CA GLY A 40 -0.74 9.52 -6.89
C GLY A 40 -0.77 9.73 -5.37
N VAL A 41 -0.98 10.97 -4.92
CA VAL A 41 -1.12 11.32 -3.50
C VAL A 41 -2.34 10.65 -2.88
N PHE A 42 -3.48 10.66 -3.56
CA PHE A 42 -4.70 9.99 -3.10
C PHE A 42 -4.45 8.50 -2.90
N LEU A 43 -3.88 7.82 -3.89
CA LEU A 43 -3.60 6.38 -3.84
C LEU A 43 -2.56 6.02 -2.77
N ALA A 44 -1.48 6.80 -2.67
CA ALA A 44 -0.46 6.59 -1.66
C ALA A 44 -1.01 6.79 -0.24
N THR A 45 -1.87 7.80 -0.05
CA THR A 45 -2.56 8.04 1.23
C THR A 45 -3.55 6.93 1.54
N ALA A 46 -4.31 6.45 0.54
CA ALA A 46 -5.21 5.31 0.67
C ALA A 46 -4.48 4.04 1.11
N ALA A 47 -3.35 3.73 0.47
CA ALA A 47 -2.53 2.58 0.83
C ALA A 47 -1.96 2.70 2.26
N ALA A 48 -1.36 3.86 2.58
CA ALA A 48 -0.77 4.10 3.91
C ALA A 48 -1.82 4.02 5.02
N MET A 49 -2.97 4.69 4.86
CA MET A 49 -4.02 4.72 5.88
C MET A 49 -4.78 3.40 6.00
N SER A 50 -4.98 2.67 4.90
CA SER A 50 -5.54 1.33 4.95
C SER A 50 -4.62 0.40 5.74
N SER A 51 -3.31 0.44 5.48
CA SER A 51 -2.33 -0.33 6.24
C SER A 51 -2.34 0.01 7.73
N ILE A 52 -2.48 1.30 8.09
CA ILE A 52 -2.61 1.74 9.49
C ILE A 52 -3.92 1.22 10.11
N ALA A 53 -5.03 1.33 9.40
CA ALA A 53 -6.33 0.86 9.87
C ALA A 53 -6.31 -0.63 10.23
N TRP A 54 -5.66 -1.46 9.39
CA TRP A 54 -5.60 -2.90 9.59
C TRP A 54 -4.63 -3.31 10.70
N THR A 55 -3.49 -2.63 10.80
CA THR A 55 -2.48 -2.97 11.81
C THR A 55 -2.79 -2.44 13.20
N TRP A 56 -3.60 -1.39 13.33
CA TRP A 56 -3.90 -0.75 14.61
C TRP A 56 -5.35 -0.90 15.04
N VAL A 57 -6.30 -0.51 14.19
CA VAL A 57 -7.71 -0.47 14.58
C VAL A 57 -8.34 -1.86 14.55
N HIS A 58 -7.89 -2.70 13.62
CA HIS A 58 -8.41 -4.07 13.45
C HIS A 58 -7.51 -5.16 14.05
N SER A 59 -6.40 -4.78 14.69
CA SER A 59 -5.54 -5.74 15.38
C SER A 59 -6.08 -6.07 16.77
N GLU A 60 -5.63 -7.19 17.34
CA GLU A 60 -6.07 -7.68 18.65
C GLU A 60 -5.70 -6.76 19.82
N ARG A 61 -4.93 -5.70 19.55
CA ARG A 61 -4.53 -4.68 20.52
C ARG A 61 -5.64 -3.70 20.82
N TRP A 62 -6.50 -3.38 19.86
CA TRP A 62 -7.58 -2.41 20.04
C TRP A 62 -8.53 -2.78 21.20
N PRO A 63 -9.00 -4.05 21.31
CA PRO A 63 -9.77 -4.50 22.47
C PRO A 63 -9.00 -4.39 23.80
N GLY A 64 -7.68 -4.62 23.79
CA GLY A 64 -6.82 -4.45 24.96
C GLY A 64 -6.71 -2.99 25.41
N LEU A 65 -6.61 -2.06 24.46
CA LEU A 65 -6.53 -0.62 24.73
C LEU A 65 -7.85 -0.05 25.28
N THR A 66 -8.99 -0.59 24.85
CA THR A 66 -10.31 -0.21 25.37
C THR A 66 -10.59 -0.65 26.81
N ARG A 67 -9.71 -1.47 27.42
CA ARG A 67 -9.81 -1.86 28.85
C ARG A 67 -9.22 -0.82 29.80
N PHE A 68 -8.39 0.08 29.29
CA PHE A 68 -7.90 1.23 30.05
C PHE A 68 -8.99 2.30 30.14
N PRO A 69 -8.94 3.21 31.13
CA PRO A 69 -9.90 4.31 31.29
C PRO A 69 -9.66 5.43 30.24
N LEU A 70 -9.57 5.05 28.97
CA LEU A 70 -9.42 5.93 27.82
C LEU A 70 -10.72 5.91 27.03
N SER A 71 -11.23 7.08 26.65
CA SER A 71 -12.42 7.13 25.80
C SER A 71 -12.08 6.60 24.39
N ALA A 72 -13.00 5.84 23.81
CA ALA A 72 -12.84 5.32 22.44
C ALA A 72 -12.66 6.46 21.41
N LYS A 73 -13.21 7.64 21.70
CA LYS A 73 -13.09 8.85 20.89
C LYS A 73 -11.67 9.42 20.92
N ASP A 74 -11.04 9.45 22.09
CA ASP A 74 -9.66 9.93 22.24
C ASP A 74 -8.67 8.96 21.60
N LEU A 75 -8.93 7.66 21.69
CA LEU A 75 -8.12 6.63 21.01
C LEU A 75 -8.24 6.75 19.47
N ALA A 76 -9.45 7.00 18.96
CA ALA A 76 -9.66 7.25 17.53
C ALA A 76 -8.97 8.53 17.07
N ARG A 77 -9.09 9.65 17.81
CA ARG A 77 -8.38 10.90 17.54
C ARG A 77 -6.86 10.73 17.53
N ALA A 78 -6.32 9.95 18.47
CA ALA A 78 -4.91 9.62 18.48
C ALA A 78 -4.51 8.83 17.22
N ALA A 79 -5.32 7.85 16.79
CA ALA A 79 -5.08 7.10 15.56
C ALA A 79 -5.15 7.98 14.30
N TYR A 80 -6.08 8.95 14.25
CA TYR A 80 -6.15 9.94 13.18
C TYR A 80 -4.90 10.83 13.14
N LEU A 81 -4.53 11.46 14.26
CA LEU A 81 -3.36 12.36 14.33
C LEU A 81 -2.08 11.67 13.88
N VAL A 82 -1.87 10.47 14.41
CA VAL A 82 -0.70 9.67 14.13
C VAL A 82 -0.71 9.18 12.68
N GLY A 83 -1.86 8.72 12.18
CA GLY A 83 -2.01 8.28 10.80
C GLY A 83 -1.68 9.40 9.83
N SER A 84 -2.26 10.58 10.05
CA SER A 84 -1.97 11.79 9.29
C SER A 84 -0.50 12.20 9.37
N LEU A 85 0.15 12.10 10.53
CA LEU A 85 1.58 12.39 10.67
C LEU A 85 2.43 11.40 9.86
N VAL A 86 2.09 10.11 9.87
CA VAL A 86 2.78 9.12 9.03
C VAL A 86 2.58 9.44 7.56
N VAL A 87 1.37 9.80 7.12
CA VAL A 87 1.09 10.20 5.74
C VAL A 87 1.91 11.42 5.35
N LEU A 88 2.05 12.41 6.23
CA LEU A 88 2.90 13.57 5.99
C LEU A 88 4.36 13.16 5.75
N LEU A 89 4.89 12.22 6.53
CA LEU A 89 6.28 11.77 6.44
C LEU A 89 6.54 10.80 5.28
N GLU A 90 5.67 9.81 5.07
CA GLU A 90 5.88 8.72 4.11
C GLU A 90 5.29 9.02 2.73
N VAL A 91 4.36 9.97 2.60
CA VAL A 91 3.69 10.30 1.33
C VAL A 91 3.96 11.75 0.91
N VAL A 92 3.59 12.72 1.75
CA VAL A 92 3.65 14.14 1.37
C VAL A 92 5.08 14.62 1.18
N LEU A 93 5.98 14.31 2.12
CA LEU A 93 7.38 14.74 2.05
C LEU A 93 8.08 14.21 0.78
N PRO A 94 8.01 12.91 0.42
CA PRO A 94 8.59 12.42 -0.84
C PRO A 94 7.96 13.04 -2.09
N VAL A 95 6.64 13.23 -2.12
CA VAL A 95 5.96 13.82 -3.30
C VAL A 95 6.37 15.28 -3.49
N ILE A 96 6.42 16.07 -2.42
CA ILE A 96 6.89 17.46 -2.48
C ILE A 96 8.34 17.52 -2.94
N ALA A 97 9.19 16.64 -2.41
CA ALA A 97 10.59 16.55 -2.81
C ALA A 97 10.73 16.24 -4.32
N PHE A 98 9.97 15.27 -4.83
CA PHE A 98 9.94 14.92 -6.26
C PHE A 98 9.50 16.09 -7.15
N ILE A 99 8.37 16.73 -6.83
CA ILE A 99 7.84 17.83 -7.65
C ILE A 99 8.79 19.03 -7.63
N SER A 100 9.38 19.32 -6.46
CA SER A 100 10.30 20.44 -6.30
C SER A 100 11.54 20.31 -7.18
N THR A 101 12.05 19.09 -7.37
CA THR A 101 13.23 18.83 -8.20
C THR A 101 12.90 18.63 -9.67
N ALA A 102 11.71 18.09 -10.00
CA ALA A 102 11.33 17.79 -11.38
C ALA A 102 10.89 19.03 -12.18
N GLN A 103 10.15 19.97 -11.57
CA GLN A 103 9.54 21.09 -12.32
C GLN A 103 9.63 22.45 -11.62
N GLY A 104 10.21 22.49 -10.42
CA GLY A 104 10.09 23.66 -9.53
C GLY A 104 8.71 23.71 -8.88
N ILE A 105 8.69 23.91 -7.57
CA ILE A 105 7.44 23.87 -6.80
C ILE A 105 6.70 25.21 -6.85
N THR A 106 5.42 25.19 -7.21
CA THR A 106 4.52 26.31 -6.91
C THR A 106 3.94 26.14 -5.52
N HIS A 107 3.79 27.25 -4.78
CA HIS A 107 3.18 27.22 -3.44
C HIS A 107 1.78 26.60 -3.47
N THR A 108 1.03 26.80 -4.55
CA THR A 108 -0.31 26.24 -4.76
C THR A 108 -0.28 24.72 -4.88
N SER A 109 0.67 24.14 -5.61
CA SER A 109 0.82 22.69 -5.72
C SER A 109 1.22 22.03 -4.40
N ALA A 110 2.13 22.67 -3.64
CA ALA A 110 2.53 22.19 -2.32
C ALA A 110 1.34 22.14 -1.35
N VAL A 111 0.56 23.23 -1.28
CA VAL A 111 -0.64 23.33 -0.45
C VAL A 111 -1.68 22.30 -0.88
N THR A 112 -1.87 22.11 -2.18
CA THR A 112 -2.82 21.12 -2.72
C THR A 112 -2.48 19.71 -2.26
N VAL A 113 -1.21 19.29 -2.37
CA VAL A 113 -0.75 17.96 -1.94
C VAL A 113 -0.96 17.75 -0.44
N ILE A 114 -0.61 18.74 0.38
CA ILE A 114 -0.77 18.67 1.84
C ILE A 114 -2.24 18.54 2.22
N LEU A 115 -3.10 19.41 1.69
CA LEU A 115 -4.53 19.41 2.00
C LEU A 115 -5.20 18.13 1.52
N LEU A 116 -4.85 17.64 0.33
CA LEU A 116 -5.40 16.41 -0.21
C LEU A 116 -5.04 15.21 0.66
N ALA A 117 -3.78 15.07 1.05
CA ALA A 117 -3.33 13.98 1.91
C ALA A 117 -3.96 14.04 3.31
N LEU A 118 -4.00 15.24 3.92
CA LEU A 118 -4.56 15.42 5.26
C LEU A 118 -6.08 15.29 5.30
N GLY A 119 -6.78 15.68 4.23
CA GLY A 119 -8.23 15.52 4.11
C GLY A 119 -8.66 14.07 3.86
N THR A 120 -7.93 13.38 2.97
CA THR A 120 -8.22 11.98 2.61
C THR A 120 -7.89 11.01 3.74
N ALA A 121 -6.81 11.24 4.49
CA ALA A 121 -6.35 10.33 5.52
C ALA A 121 -7.42 9.94 6.58
N PRO A 122 -8.13 10.89 7.22
CA PRO A 122 -9.19 10.57 8.18
C PRO A 122 -10.41 9.93 7.52
N LEU A 123 -10.76 10.31 6.29
CA LEU A 123 -11.85 9.69 5.55
C LEU A 123 -11.56 8.21 5.24
N ILE A 124 -10.34 7.89 4.83
CA ILE A 124 -9.92 6.49 4.58
C ILE A 124 -9.92 5.70 5.89
N LEU A 125 -9.44 6.28 7.00
CA LEU A 125 -9.48 5.58 8.28
C LEU A 125 -10.93 5.37 8.74
N LEU A 126 -11.83 6.34 8.54
CA LEU A 126 -13.26 6.23 8.86
C LEU A 126 -13.98 5.21 7.98
N LEU A 127 -13.63 5.12 6.70
CA LEU A 127 -14.15 4.13 5.76
C LEU A 127 -13.92 2.70 6.29
N TRP A 128 -12.74 2.45 6.86
CA TRP A 128 -12.38 1.14 7.40
C TRP A 128 -12.89 0.91 8.83
N SER A 129 -12.75 1.90 9.70
CA SER A 129 -12.97 1.77 11.15
C SER A 129 -14.33 2.25 11.64
N GLY A 130 -15.13 2.89 10.78
CA GLY A 130 -16.37 3.54 11.16
C GLY A 130 -17.34 2.60 11.88
N PRO A 131 -18.05 3.09 12.92
CA PRO A 131 -18.83 2.20 13.80
C PRO A 131 -20.09 1.66 13.15
N THR A 132 -20.69 2.45 12.26
CA THR A 132 -21.92 2.08 11.56
C THR A 132 -21.69 2.07 10.06
N ARG A 133 -22.51 1.30 9.34
CA ARG A 133 -22.50 1.27 7.87
C ARG A 133 -22.75 2.66 7.26
N ARG A 134 -23.51 3.52 7.95
CA ARG A 134 -23.78 4.90 7.53
C ARG A 134 -22.52 5.76 7.53
N HIS A 135 -21.69 5.67 8.58
CA HIS A 135 -20.42 6.41 8.63
C HIS A 135 -19.45 5.95 7.54
N ARG A 136 -19.35 4.64 7.29
CA ARG A 136 -18.49 4.09 6.22
C ARG A 136 -18.97 4.50 4.83
N LEU A 137 -20.29 4.47 4.61
CA LEU A 137 -20.89 4.91 3.36
C LEU A 137 -20.70 6.42 3.16
N GLY A 138 -20.85 7.23 4.21
CA GLY A 138 -20.56 8.66 4.17
C GLY A 138 -19.11 8.95 3.78
N ALA A 139 -18.15 8.26 4.40
CA ALA A 139 -16.74 8.36 4.04
C ALA A 139 -16.45 7.92 2.60
N PHE A 140 -17.12 6.87 2.12
CA PHE A 140 -17.00 6.44 0.72
C PHE A 140 -17.53 7.50 -0.24
N ILE A 141 -18.73 8.05 0.02
CA ILE A 141 -19.34 9.09 -0.82
C ILE A 141 -18.46 10.34 -0.83
N ALA A 142 -17.96 10.77 0.33
CA ALA A 142 -17.01 11.87 0.48
C ALA A 142 -15.76 11.68 -0.42
N LEU A 143 -15.12 10.52 -0.33
CA LEU A 143 -13.93 10.20 -1.14
C LEU A 143 -14.25 10.20 -2.65
N VAL A 144 -15.35 9.57 -3.06
CA VAL A 144 -15.78 9.54 -4.48
C VAL A 144 -16.11 10.95 -4.98
N THR A 145 -16.80 11.75 -4.17
CA THR A 145 -17.14 13.14 -4.50
C THR A 145 -15.89 14.00 -4.64
N GLY A 146 -14.92 13.85 -3.73
CA GLY A 146 -13.63 14.52 -3.84
C GLY A 146 -12.85 14.14 -5.11
N ILE A 147 -12.84 12.87 -5.50
CA ILE A 147 -12.24 12.43 -6.77
C ILE A 147 -12.96 13.08 -7.96
N LEU A 148 -14.30 13.05 -7.98
CA LEU A 148 -15.11 13.67 -9.04
C LEU A 148 -14.84 15.17 -9.17
N ILE A 149 -14.77 15.89 -8.05
CA ILE A 149 -14.41 17.32 -8.02
C ILE A 149 -13.02 17.54 -8.61
N GLY A 150 -12.05 16.66 -8.31
CA GLY A 150 -10.68 16.76 -8.81
C GLY A 150 -10.58 16.56 -10.31
N ILE A 151 -11.40 15.66 -10.86
CA ILE A 151 -11.49 15.38 -12.29
C ILE A 151 -12.21 16.51 -13.03
N VAL A 152 -13.36 16.96 -12.53
CA VAL A 152 -14.24 17.92 -13.22
C VAL A 152 -13.74 19.36 -13.11
N LEU A 153 -13.25 19.75 -11.94
CA LEU A 153 -12.87 21.14 -11.66
C LEU A 153 -11.34 21.29 -11.66
N ASN A 154 -10.71 20.97 -10.53
CA ASN A 154 -9.26 20.95 -10.39
C ASN A 154 -8.86 20.25 -9.07
N PRO A 155 -7.60 19.81 -8.94
CA PRO A 155 -7.10 19.16 -7.73
C PRO A 155 -7.18 20.00 -6.45
N LEU A 156 -7.09 21.33 -6.54
CA LEU A 156 -7.16 22.23 -5.37
C LEU A 156 -8.58 22.24 -4.77
N SER A 157 -9.61 22.31 -5.61
CA SER A 157 -11.01 22.24 -5.17
C SER A 157 -11.31 20.91 -4.49
N ALA A 158 -10.77 19.80 -5.02
CA ALA A 158 -10.88 18.49 -4.39
C ALA A 158 -10.18 18.46 -3.03
N ALA A 159 -8.95 18.99 -2.95
CA ALA A 159 -8.18 19.06 -1.72
C ALA A 159 -8.90 19.89 -0.65
N MET A 160 -9.51 21.02 -1.01
CA MET A 160 -10.29 21.84 -0.09
C MET A 160 -11.54 21.12 0.42
N ALA A 161 -12.32 20.49 -0.47
CA ALA A 161 -13.52 19.75 -0.08
C ALA A 161 -13.19 18.60 0.88
N LEU A 162 -12.17 17.79 0.52
CA LEU A 162 -11.72 16.67 1.34
C LEU A 162 -11.06 17.13 2.65
N ALA A 163 -10.39 18.28 2.67
CA ALA A 163 -9.83 18.84 3.91
C ALA A 163 -10.94 19.27 4.88
N VAL A 164 -12.02 19.89 4.38
CA VAL A 164 -13.19 20.25 5.21
C VAL A 164 -13.84 18.99 5.79
N GLU A 165 -14.13 17.99 4.95
CA GLU A 165 -14.74 16.73 5.39
C GLU A 165 -13.83 15.92 6.32
N GLY A 166 -12.53 15.87 6.02
CA GLY A 166 -11.54 15.21 6.86
C GLY A 166 -11.38 15.87 8.23
N THR A 167 -11.41 17.21 8.28
CA THR A 167 -11.38 17.97 9.54
C THR A 167 -12.67 17.74 10.34
N ALA A 168 -13.83 17.71 9.69
CA ALA A 168 -15.08 17.36 10.34
C ALA A 168 -15.01 15.94 10.94
N CYS A 169 -14.44 14.97 10.21
CA CYS A 169 -14.24 13.61 10.71
C CYS A 169 -13.33 13.56 11.94
N PHE A 170 -12.28 14.38 11.95
CA PHE A 170 -11.36 14.51 13.07
C PHE A 170 -12.04 15.11 14.32
N LEU A 171 -12.79 16.21 14.14
CA LEU A 171 -13.46 16.92 15.23
C LEU A 171 -14.59 16.08 15.85
N LEU A 172 -15.40 15.43 15.01
CA LEU A 172 -16.55 14.63 15.43
C LEU A 172 -16.14 13.35 16.17
N GLY A 173 -14.90 12.87 16.00
CA GLY A 173 -14.31 11.82 16.83
C GLY A 173 -15.14 10.54 16.86
N PHE A 174 -15.16 9.80 15.74
CA PHE A 174 -15.97 8.59 15.64
C PHE A 174 -15.39 7.45 16.50
N GLU A 175 -16.28 6.77 17.23
CA GLU A 175 -15.94 5.55 17.96
C GLU A 175 -15.57 4.46 16.95
N ALA A 176 -14.31 4.04 16.92
CA ALA A 176 -13.93 2.88 16.13
C ALA A 176 -14.43 1.63 16.84
N THR A 177 -15.54 1.06 16.38
CA THR A 177 -16.10 -0.15 16.98
C THR A 177 -15.65 -1.43 16.28
N ASP A 178 -15.51 -2.43 17.14
CA ASP A 178 -15.00 -3.75 16.90
C ASP A 178 -16.01 -4.70 16.21
N ALA A 179 -16.51 -4.31 15.03
CA ALA A 179 -17.43 -5.16 14.27
C ALA A 179 -16.70 -6.33 13.56
N ALA A 180 -15.37 -6.23 13.41
CA ALA A 180 -14.54 -7.23 12.74
C ALA A 180 -14.05 -8.34 13.67
N ALA A 181 -13.77 -8.05 14.95
CA ALA A 181 -13.35 -9.09 15.91
C ALA A 181 -14.45 -10.15 16.17
N ARG A 182 -15.73 -9.80 15.97
CA ARG A 182 -16.86 -10.75 16.11
C ARG A 182 -17.00 -11.75 14.97
N ARG A 183 -16.25 -11.63 13.86
CA ARG A 183 -16.39 -12.51 12.67
C ARG A 183 -15.18 -13.41 12.40
N ARG A 184 -14.31 -13.65 13.39
CA ARG A 184 -13.31 -14.72 13.28
C ARG A 184 -13.91 -16.02 13.79
N GLY A 185 -14.61 -16.71 12.91
CA GLY A 185 -15.14 -18.04 13.16
C GLY A 185 -15.68 -18.62 11.85
N THR A 186 -15.05 -19.69 11.38
CA THR A 186 -15.41 -20.48 10.18
C THR A 186 -15.22 -19.80 8.82
N GLY A 187 -13.96 -19.57 8.44
CA GLY A 187 -13.61 -19.36 7.03
C GLY A 187 -13.60 -20.68 6.25
N PRO A 188 -13.79 -20.66 4.92
CA PRO A 188 -13.72 -21.85 4.09
C PRO A 188 -12.33 -22.52 4.19
N ARG A 189 -12.29 -23.86 4.21
CA ARG A 189 -11.05 -24.63 4.18
C ARG A 189 -10.43 -24.53 2.79
N ILE A 190 -9.58 -23.52 2.59
CA ILE A 190 -8.80 -23.34 1.37
C ILE A 190 -7.42 -23.95 1.62
N SER A 191 -6.99 -24.87 0.75
CA SER A 191 -5.71 -25.61 0.90
C SER A 191 -4.47 -24.81 0.48
N SER A 192 -4.64 -23.60 -0.07
CA SER A 192 -3.57 -22.71 -0.48
C SER A 192 -3.31 -21.64 0.59
N LEU A 193 -2.03 -21.40 0.89
CA LEU A 193 -1.60 -20.38 1.86
C LEU A 193 -1.87 -18.97 1.32
N VAL A 194 -1.53 -18.73 0.05
CA VAL A 194 -1.69 -17.41 -0.59
C VAL A 194 -3.16 -17.10 -0.83
N LEU A 195 -3.92 -18.05 -1.38
CA LEU A 195 -5.34 -17.85 -1.66
C LEU A 195 -6.16 -17.82 -0.36
N GLY A 196 -5.80 -18.64 0.63
CA GLY A 196 -6.40 -18.60 1.96
C GLY A 196 -6.21 -17.22 2.60
N GLU A 197 -5.00 -16.69 2.58
CA GLU A 197 -4.71 -15.34 3.10
C GLU A 197 -5.45 -14.26 2.31
N LEU A 198 -5.46 -14.34 0.98
CA LEU A 198 -6.20 -13.39 0.14
C LEU A 198 -7.70 -13.42 0.41
N MET A 199 -8.31 -14.59 0.64
CA MET A 199 -9.75 -14.69 0.86
C MET A 199 -10.16 -14.33 2.30
N CYS A 200 -9.28 -14.57 3.28
CA CYS A 200 -9.60 -14.40 4.69
C CYS A 200 -9.12 -13.06 5.26
N SER A 201 -8.05 -12.48 4.73
CA SER A 201 -7.47 -11.22 5.21
C SER A 201 -7.89 -10.05 4.33
N ARG A 202 -8.78 -9.20 4.86
CA ARG A 202 -9.17 -7.96 4.17
C ARG A 202 -7.99 -7.05 3.91
N MET A 203 -6.99 -7.03 4.80
CA MET A 203 -5.76 -6.26 4.59
C MET A 203 -5.07 -6.70 3.29
N THR A 204 -4.94 -8.00 3.07
CA THR A 204 -4.33 -8.57 1.87
C THR A 204 -5.16 -8.27 0.63
N GLN A 205 -6.49 -8.34 0.70
CA GLN A 205 -7.38 -7.96 -0.40
C GLN A 205 -7.19 -6.51 -0.82
N ILE A 206 -7.29 -5.58 0.13
CA ILE A 206 -7.19 -4.14 -0.12
C ILE A 206 -5.81 -3.79 -0.65
N ASN A 207 -4.76 -4.35 -0.06
CA ASN A 207 -3.40 -4.13 -0.53
C ASN A 207 -3.22 -4.62 -1.97
N THR A 208 -3.75 -5.80 -2.30
CA THR A 208 -3.69 -6.35 -3.67
C THR A 208 -4.42 -5.45 -4.66
N VAL A 209 -5.67 -5.06 -4.38
CA VAL A 209 -6.47 -4.20 -5.27
C VAL A 209 -5.81 -2.84 -5.44
N ALA A 210 -5.29 -2.24 -4.36
CA ALA A 210 -4.60 -0.96 -4.41
C ALA A 210 -3.33 -1.02 -5.27
N LEU A 211 -2.53 -2.09 -5.15
CA LEU A 211 -1.34 -2.26 -5.98
C LEU A 211 -1.68 -2.49 -7.46
N VAL A 212 -2.73 -3.26 -7.77
CA VAL A 212 -3.18 -3.42 -9.17
C VAL A 212 -3.68 -2.09 -9.75
N ALA A 213 -4.52 -1.35 -9.00
CA ALA A 213 -5.02 -0.06 -9.44
C ALA A 213 -3.90 0.98 -9.64
N PHE A 214 -2.93 1.02 -8.72
CA PHE A 214 -1.76 1.88 -8.83
C PHE A 214 -0.85 1.47 -9.99
N GLY A 215 -0.62 0.17 -10.18
CA GLY A 215 0.15 -0.37 -11.31
C GLY A 215 -0.47 0.01 -12.65
N TRP A 216 -1.79 -0.10 -12.78
CA TRP A 216 -2.51 0.32 -13.98
C TRP A 216 -2.38 1.81 -14.26
N LEU A 217 -2.59 2.65 -13.24
CA LEU A 217 -2.39 4.10 -13.38
C LEU A 217 -0.95 4.44 -13.78
N LEU A 218 0.03 3.78 -13.18
CA LEU A 218 1.43 4.00 -13.51
C LEU A 218 1.74 3.59 -14.96
N ASN A 219 1.20 2.46 -15.42
CA ASN A 219 1.42 1.99 -16.79
C ASN A 219 0.80 2.94 -17.82
N THR A 220 -0.45 3.35 -17.61
CA THR A 220 -1.13 4.30 -18.50
C THR A 220 -0.38 5.62 -18.59
N MET A 221 0.07 6.19 -17.46
CA MET A 221 0.88 7.41 -17.44
C MET A 221 2.21 7.25 -18.18
N LEU A 222 2.89 6.12 -18.00
CA LEU A 222 4.16 5.83 -18.68
C LEU A 222 3.97 5.64 -20.19
N HIS A 223 2.89 4.97 -20.60
CA HIS A 223 2.53 4.77 -21.99
C HIS A 223 2.24 6.09 -22.70
N ASP A 224 1.49 7.00 -22.06
CA ASP A 224 1.20 8.33 -22.59
C ASP A 224 2.47 9.18 -22.81
N HIS A 225 3.55 8.88 -22.09
CA HIS A 225 4.87 9.50 -22.25
C HIS A 225 5.83 8.69 -23.15
N GLY A 226 5.33 7.68 -23.86
CA GLY A 226 6.09 6.88 -24.82
C GLY A 226 7.00 5.81 -24.21
N ALA A 227 6.84 5.48 -22.93
CA ALA A 227 7.61 4.40 -22.31
C ALA A 227 7.10 3.03 -22.80
N ALA A 228 8.01 2.20 -23.31
CA ALA A 228 7.68 0.88 -23.85
C ALA A 228 7.65 -0.24 -22.80
N LEU A 229 8.11 0.03 -21.57
CA LEU A 229 8.26 -0.96 -20.49
C LEU A 229 7.05 -0.93 -19.56
N PRO A 230 6.41 -2.08 -19.27
CA PRO A 230 5.26 -2.15 -18.39
C PRO A 230 5.65 -2.11 -16.89
N LEU A 231 6.35 -1.04 -16.47
CA LEU A 231 6.86 -0.88 -15.10
C LEU A 231 5.74 -0.90 -14.04
N GLY A 232 4.50 -0.58 -14.44
CA GLY A 232 3.31 -0.71 -13.59
C GLY A 232 3.15 -2.12 -13.00
N ALA A 233 3.55 -3.17 -13.72
CA ALA A 233 3.43 -4.55 -13.25
C ALA A 233 4.33 -4.86 -12.03
N ILE A 234 5.43 -4.11 -11.83
CA ILE A 234 6.32 -4.28 -10.66
C ILE A 234 5.63 -3.86 -9.35
N THR A 235 4.64 -2.97 -9.42
CA THR A 235 3.95 -2.48 -8.22
C THR A 235 3.26 -3.61 -7.47
N VAL A 236 2.67 -4.56 -8.20
CA VAL A 236 1.96 -5.73 -7.67
C VAL A 236 2.84 -6.59 -6.77
N VAL A 237 4.14 -6.72 -7.08
CA VAL A 237 5.04 -7.56 -6.30
C VAL A 237 5.45 -6.94 -4.96
N GLN A 238 5.06 -5.69 -4.68
CA GLN A 238 5.23 -5.03 -3.38
C GLN A 238 4.19 -5.47 -2.34
N ASN A 239 3.46 -6.57 -2.59
CA ASN A 239 2.39 -7.06 -1.73
C ASN A 239 2.92 -7.57 -0.38
N THR A 240 3.10 -6.64 0.56
CA THR A 240 3.80 -6.88 1.82
C THR A 240 3.10 -7.92 2.70
N PRO A 241 1.77 -7.95 2.85
CA PRO A 241 1.07 -9.00 3.60
C PRO A 241 1.37 -10.42 3.10
N LEU A 242 1.49 -10.59 1.78
CA LEU A 242 1.86 -11.86 1.17
C LEU A 242 3.36 -12.11 1.32
N ASN A 243 4.22 -11.19 0.88
CA ASN A 243 5.68 -11.34 0.96
C ASN A 243 6.20 -11.64 2.37
N ALA A 244 5.45 -11.24 3.41
CA ALA A 244 5.80 -11.40 4.80
C ALA A 244 5.01 -12.52 5.54
N TYR A 245 4.43 -13.49 4.82
CA TYR A 245 3.45 -14.43 5.40
C TYR A 245 3.95 -15.17 6.64
N PHE A 246 5.08 -15.88 6.56
CA PHE A 246 5.59 -16.68 7.69
C PHE A 246 6.05 -15.81 8.86
N SER A 247 6.60 -14.64 8.57
CA SER A 247 6.95 -13.68 9.61
C SER A 247 5.72 -13.12 10.33
N ARG A 248 4.58 -12.96 9.64
CA ARG A 248 3.30 -12.58 10.28
C ARG A 248 2.66 -13.72 11.07
N HIS A 249 3.00 -14.97 10.75
CA HIS A 249 2.47 -16.17 11.41
C HIS A 249 3.59 -17.06 11.99
N PRO A 250 4.22 -16.66 13.12
CA PRO A 250 5.34 -17.38 13.73
C PRO A 250 5.00 -18.83 14.11
N SER A 251 3.74 -19.10 14.51
CA SER A 251 3.27 -20.44 14.83
C SER A 251 3.24 -21.35 13.59
N THR A 252 2.74 -20.85 12.46
CA THR A 252 2.77 -21.54 11.17
C THR A 252 4.20 -21.78 10.71
N TRP A 253 5.08 -20.79 10.87
CA TRP A 253 6.50 -20.94 10.58
C TRP A 253 7.17 -22.04 11.40
N LEU A 254 6.89 -22.10 12.71
CA LEU A 254 7.45 -23.14 13.59
C LEU A 254 7.02 -24.55 13.16
N VAL A 255 5.76 -24.72 12.75
CA VAL A 255 5.24 -25.99 12.21
C VAL A 255 5.97 -26.34 10.90
N VAL A 256 6.03 -25.41 9.96
CA VAL A 256 6.66 -25.63 8.65
C VAL A 256 8.16 -25.97 8.77
N LYS A 257 8.85 -25.34 9.73
CA LYS A 257 10.27 -25.59 10.01
C LYS A 257 10.52 -26.95 10.67
N THR A 258 9.57 -27.46 11.44
CA THR A 258 9.69 -28.78 12.11
C THR A 258 9.19 -29.94 11.24
N CYS A 259 8.41 -29.66 10.19
CA CYS A 259 7.97 -30.67 9.24
C CYS A 259 9.12 -31.24 8.38
N PRO A 260 9.15 -32.56 8.12
CA PRO A 260 10.04 -33.13 7.12
C PRO A 260 9.68 -32.55 5.75
N ARG A 261 10.68 -32.12 4.98
CA ARG A 261 10.54 -31.50 3.64
C ARG A 261 9.96 -30.08 3.64
N THR A 262 10.36 -29.23 4.58
CA THR A 262 10.10 -27.77 4.58
C THR A 262 10.27 -27.10 3.21
N TRP A 263 11.27 -27.52 2.42
CA TRP A 263 11.53 -27.01 1.08
C TRP A 263 10.35 -27.19 0.11
N ARG A 264 9.53 -28.24 0.27
CA ARG A 264 8.33 -28.44 -0.57
C ARG A 264 7.26 -27.41 -0.24
N THR A 265 7.03 -27.14 1.03
CA THR A 265 6.05 -26.13 1.46
C THR A 265 6.48 -24.74 1.00
N LEU A 266 7.77 -24.42 1.11
CA LEU A 266 8.34 -23.17 0.58
C LEU A 266 8.24 -23.09 -0.94
N GLY A 267 8.46 -24.21 -1.66
CA GLY A 267 8.29 -24.29 -3.11
C GLY A 267 6.85 -24.08 -3.56
N VAL A 268 5.88 -24.73 -2.90
CA VAL A 268 4.44 -24.52 -3.17
C VAL A 268 4.07 -23.05 -2.91
N TYR A 269 4.51 -22.50 -1.78
CA TYR A 269 4.29 -21.09 -1.47
C TYR A 269 4.88 -20.15 -2.52
N ALA A 270 6.10 -20.42 -3.03
CA ALA A 270 6.71 -19.65 -4.10
C ALA A 270 5.90 -19.70 -5.40
N VAL A 271 5.42 -20.89 -5.79
CA VAL A 271 4.60 -21.08 -6.99
C VAL A 271 3.25 -20.36 -6.87
N GLU A 272 2.57 -20.50 -5.73
CA GLU A 272 1.31 -19.80 -5.47
C GLU A 272 1.48 -18.27 -5.52
N LEU A 273 2.57 -17.77 -4.94
CA LEU A 273 2.88 -16.33 -4.93
C LEU A 273 3.22 -15.82 -6.34
N ALA A 274 4.01 -16.58 -7.11
CA ALA A 274 4.32 -16.26 -8.49
C ALA A 274 3.07 -16.26 -9.38
N ALA A 275 2.18 -17.25 -9.22
CA ALA A 275 0.92 -17.32 -9.95
C ALA A 275 0.03 -16.11 -9.64
N MET A 276 -0.11 -15.75 -8.36
CA MET A 276 -0.87 -14.58 -7.93
C MET A 276 -0.32 -13.28 -8.53
N TYR A 277 1.00 -13.07 -8.48
CA TYR A 277 1.64 -11.91 -9.08
C TYR A 277 1.55 -11.88 -10.60
N THR A 278 1.60 -13.04 -11.25
CA THR A 278 1.41 -13.14 -12.70
C THR A 278 0.00 -12.71 -13.09
N VAL A 279 -1.04 -13.20 -12.39
CA VAL A 279 -2.43 -12.79 -12.63
C VAL A 279 -2.62 -11.30 -12.42
N CYS A 280 -2.15 -10.77 -11.29
CA CYS A 280 -2.29 -9.35 -10.98
C CYS A 280 -1.47 -8.45 -11.92
N GLY A 281 -0.26 -8.85 -12.31
CA GLY A 281 0.54 -8.14 -13.30
C GLY A 281 -0.06 -8.19 -14.70
N ALA A 282 -0.65 -9.33 -15.09
CA ALA A 282 -1.39 -9.45 -16.34
C ALA A 282 -2.62 -8.52 -16.36
N LEU A 283 -3.35 -8.37 -15.24
CA LEU A 283 -4.44 -7.40 -15.14
C LEU A 283 -3.96 -5.95 -15.31
N VAL A 284 -2.78 -5.61 -14.79
CA VAL A 284 -2.17 -4.28 -14.96
C VAL A 284 -1.87 -3.99 -16.44
N VAL A 285 -1.29 -4.96 -17.15
CA VAL A 285 -0.91 -4.81 -18.57
C VAL A 285 -2.12 -4.90 -19.50
N ALA A 286 -3.05 -5.83 -19.24
CA ALA A 286 -4.22 -6.08 -20.10
C ALA A 286 -5.24 -4.93 -20.10
N ALA A 287 -5.10 -3.98 -19.18
CA ALA A 287 -5.95 -2.80 -19.11
C ALA A 287 -5.48 -1.67 -20.06
N GLU A 288 -4.46 -1.91 -20.90
CA GLU A 288 -4.07 -1.01 -21.99
C GLU A 288 -4.86 -1.31 -23.29
N PRO A 289 -5.29 -0.26 -24.02
CA PRO A 289 -6.23 -0.40 -25.14
C PRO A 289 -5.66 -1.09 -26.40
N VAL A 290 -4.34 -1.24 -26.53
CA VAL A 290 -3.71 -2.01 -27.63
C VAL A 290 -2.48 -2.74 -27.12
N PRO A 291 -2.48 -4.09 -27.02
CA PRO A 291 -1.28 -4.85 -26.70
C PRO A 291 -0.37 -4.88 -27.93
N VAL A 292 0.41 -3.80 -28.15
CA VAL A 292 1.35 -3.72 -29.27
C VAL A 292 2.45 -4.78 -29.15
N ARG A 293 2.73 -5.27 -27.92
CA ARG A 293 3.86 -6.18 -27.62
C ARG A 293 3.54 -7.28 -26.60
N LEU A 294 2.45 -8.00 -26.83
CA LEU A 294 1.93 -9.05 -25.94
C LEU A 294 3.01 -10.05 -25.46
N ALA A 295 3.92 -10.47 -26.34
CA ALA A 295 4.96 -11.44 -25.98
C ALA A 295 6.00 -10.89 -24.99
N SER A 296 6.51 -9.67 -25.20
CA SER A 296 7.49 -9.06 -24.30
C SER A 296 6.87 -8.70 -22.96
N ASP A 297 5.59 -8.30 -22.95
CA ASP A 297 4.89 -7.95 -21.72
C ASP A 297 4.59 -9.18 -20.86
N ILE A 298 4.23 -10.30 -21.49
CA ILE A 298 4.11 -11.59 -20.80
C ILE A 298 5.46 -11.97 -20.18
N VAL A 299 6.56 -11.88 -20.93
CA VAL A 299 7.90 -12.20 -20.42
C VAL A 299 8.28 -11.29 -19.26
N PHE A 300 7.99 -9.99 -19.34
CA PHE A 300 8.23 -9.04 -18.26
C PHE A 300 7.43 -9.39 -16.99
N VAL A 301 6.12 -9.63 -17.13
CA VAL A 301 5.25 -9.96 -15.99
C VAL A 301 5.68 -11.29 -15.33
N VAL A 302 5.93 -12.33 -16.13
CA VAL A 302 6.30 -13.66 -15.62
C VAL A 302 7.67 -13.62 -14.93
N SER A 303 8.64 -12.93 -15.52
CA SER A 303 9.98 -12.78 -14.93
C SER A 303 9.95 -11.93 -13.64
N ALA A 304 9.17 -10.84 -13.61
CA ALA A 304 8.96 -10.03 -12.41
C ALA A 304 8.27 -10.84 -11.28
N ALA A 305 7.19 -11.54 -11.60
CA ALA A 305 6.45 -12.34 -10.64
C ALA A 305 7.29 -13.48 -10.05
N SER A 306 8.01 -14.21 -10.90
CA SER A 306 8.84 -15.35 -10.49
C SER A 306 10.02 -14.92 -9.62
N SER A 307 10.75 -13.88 -10.05
CA SER A 307 11.91 -13.37 -9.31
C SER A 307 11.52 -12.71 -7.98
N ALA A 308 10.40 -11.97 -7.93
CA ALA A 308 9.87 -11.44 -6.69
C ALA A 308 9.43 -12.54 -5.71
N ALA A 309 8.71 -13.55 -6.21
CA ALA A 309 8.25 -14.65 -5.37
C ALA A 309 9.43 -15.43 -4.77
N LEU A 310 10.45 -15.74 -5.58
CA LEU A 310 11.69 -16.35 -5.11
C LEU A 310 12.38 -15.49 -4.05
N ALA A 311 12.53 -14.18 -4.29
CA ALA A 311 13.13 -13.27 -3.33
C ALA A 311 12.37 -13.23 -2.00
N ALA A 312 11.03 -13.15 -2.05
CA ALA A 312 10.18 -13.17 -0.86
C ALA A 312 10.30 -14.47 -0.07
N VAL A 313 10.27 -15.63 -0.73
CA VAL A 313 10.40 -16.94 -0.09
C VAL A 313 11.80 -17.13 0.51
N LEU A 314 12.85 -16.73 -0.20
CA LEU A 314 14.23 -16.82 0.31
C LEU A 314 14.42 -15.94 1.55
N MET A 315 13.84 -14.74 1.57
CA MET A 315 13.86 -13.89 2.75
C MET A 315 13.14 -14.54 3.94
N GLU A 316 11.95 -15.10 3.73
CA GLU A 316 11.21 -15.79 4.79
C GLU A 316 11.94 -17.04 5.29
N TRP A 317 12.63 -17.76 4.40
CA TRP A 317 13.39 -18.94 4.78
C TRP A 317 14.66 -18.60 5.56
N ARG A 318 15.43 -17.60 5.10
CA ARG A 318 16.76 -17.30 5.62
C ARG A 318 16.74 -16.31 6.79
N TRP A 319 15.82 -15.34 6.76
CA TRP A 319 15.71 -14.24 7.72
C TRP A 319 14.23 -13.92 8.05
N PRO A 320 13.50 -14.86 8.65
CA PRO A 320 12.14 -14.58 9.13
C PRO A 320 12.18 -13.55 10.26
N LEU A 321 11.26 -12.58 10.24
CA LEU A 321 11.09 -11.63 11.32
C LEU A 321 10.19 -12.29 12.36
N LEU A 322 10.77 -12.83 13.43
CA LEU A 322 10.03 -13.49 14.51
C LEU A 322 9.98 -12.64 15.79
N ASP A 323 10.96 -11.76 15.99
CA ASP A 323 11.10 -10.93 17.20
C ASP A 323 10.36 -9.60 17.10
N TRP A 324 9.11 -9.61 16.62
CA TRP A 324 8.29 -8.41 16.52
C TRP A 324 7.23 -8.36 17.62
N LYS A 325 6.96 -7.16 18.14
CA LYS A 325 5.91 -6.96 19.15
C LYS A 325 4.55 -6.79 18.49
N SER A 326 4.54 -6.16 17.31
CA SER A 326 3.33 -5.89 16.53
C SER A 326 3.46 -6.36 15.08
N GLU A 327 2.36 -6.83 14.50
CA GLU A 327 2.30 -7.21 13.08
C GLU A 327 2.71 -6.03 12.16
N ARG A 328 2.49 -4.81 12.62
CA ARG A 328 2.94 -3.58 11.96
C ARG A 328 4.46 -3.51 11.76
N GLU A 329 5.25 -3.97 12.72
CA GLU A 329 6.72 -3.95 12.60
C GLU A 329 7.19 -4.81 11.42
N VAL A 330 6.50 -5.93 11.19
CA VAL A 330 6.73 -6.81 10.04
C VAL A 330 6.35 -6.12 8.74
N ILE A 331 5.16 -5.52 8.69
CA ILE A 331 4.63 -4.85 7.48
C ILE A 331 5.41 -3.58 7.12
N ARG A 332 5.99 -2.89 8.10
CA ARG A 332 6.83 -1.70 7.88
C ARG A 332 8.31 -2.01 7.76
N HIS A 333 8.70 -3.27 7.85
CA HIS A 333 10.09 -3.62 7.76
C HIS A 333 10.65 -3.24 6.37
N PRO A 334 11.84 -2.60 6.28
CA PRO A 334 12.46 -2.20 5.02
C PRO A 334 12.61 -3.33 4.00
N ARG A 335 12.64 -4.58 4.47
CA ARG A 335 12.69 -5.78 3.60
C ARG A 335 11.52 -5.86 2.61
N LYS A 336 10.41 -5.18 2.86
CA LYS A 336 9.23 -5.19 1.97
C LYS A 336 9.54 -4.72 0.55
N TYR A 337 10.62 -3.94 0.37
CA TYR A 337 11.05 -3.45 -0.94
C TYR A 337 11.93 -4.45 -1.72
N VAL A 338 12.49 -5.46 -1.07
CA VAL A 338 13.43 -6.40 -1.69
C VAL A 338 12.82 -7.18 -2.87
N PRO A 339 11.58 -7.71 -2.80
CA PRO A 339 11.00 -8.43 -3.93
C PRO A 339 10.88 -7.56 -5.19
N ALA A 340 10.50 -6.30 -5.04
CA ALA A 340 10.46 -5.35 -6.16
C ALA A 340 11.86 -4.94 -6.64
N LEU A 341 12.83 -4.76 -5.74
CA LEU A 341 14.22 -4.46 -6.08
C LEU A 341 14.90 -5.59 -6.87
N VAL A 342 14.52 -6.84 -6.63
CA VAL A 342 15.00 -8.00 -7.41
C VAL A 342 14.23 -8.12 -8.73
N ALA A 343 12.91 -7.95 -8.69
CA ALA A 343 12.07 -8.11 -9.87
C ALA A 343 12.34 -7.09 -10.96
N CYS A 344 12.59 -5.83 -10.59
CA CYS A 344 12.84 -4.74 -11.53
C CYS A 344 14.02 -5.02 -12.49
N PRO A 345 15.27 -5.24 -12.03
CA PRO A 345 16.40 -5.49 -12.93
C PRO A 345 16.27 -6.81 -13.70
N VAL A 346 15.71 -7.86 -13.09
CA VAL A 346 15.52 -9.15 -13.75
C VAL A 346 14.53 -9.02 -14.91
N SER A 347 13.37 -8.41 -14.67
CA SER A 347 12.34 -8.25 -15.71
C SER A 347 12.77 -7.33 -16.84
N ILE A 348 13.50 -6.25 -16.54
CA ILE A 348 14.10 -5.38 -17.57
C ILE A 348 15.10 -6.18 -18.42
N ALA A 349 15.99 -6.96 -17.81
CA ALA A 349 16.96 -7.78 -18.55
C ALA A 349 16.28 -8.79 -19.48
N PHE A 350 15.25 -9.50 -18.99
CA PHE A 350 14.49 -10.44 -19.82
C PHE A 350 13.72 -9.74 -20.94
N TRP A 351 13.13 -8.57 -20.68
CA TRP A 351 12.43 -7.80 -21.70
C TRP A 351 13.37 -7.35 -22.81
N ILE A 352 14.57 -6.84 -22.47
CA ILE A 352 15.61 -6.46 -23.44
C ILE A 352 16.03 -7.66 -24.30
N LEU A 353 16.15 -8.85 -23.72
CA LEU A 353 16.53 -10.05 -24.49
C LEU A 353 15.43 -10.53 -25.46
N THR A 354 14.20 -10.08 -25.27
CA THR A 354 13.05 -10.41 -26.12
C THR A 354 12.71 -9.29 -27.10
N HIS A 355 13.58 -8.30 -27.24
CA HIS A 355 13.40 -7.11 -28.07
C HIS A 355 14.61 -6.80 -28.94
#